data_AF-A0A5K7XIH5-F1
#
_entry.id   AF-A0A5K7XIH5-F1
#
_cell.length_a   1.000
_cell.length_b   1.000
_cell.length_c   1.000
_cell.angle_alpha   90.00
_cell.angle_beta   90.00
_cell.angle_gamma   90.00
#
_symmetry.space_group_name_H-M   'P 1'
#
loop_
_entity.id
_entity.type
_entity.pdbx_description
1 polymer ?
#
loop_
_entity_poly.entity_id
_entity_poly.type
_entity_poly.pdbx_seq_one_letter_code
_entity_poly.pdbx_strand_id
1 'polypeptide(L)'
;MRLHRKTRARLFALIAAAIGSTWSATANAAQTTIDVFKNAGIQFGGNASWNAQPGVSILDNGRIIERTITLPELGPFSRVTTNLKLTAGSDAWDRAGNIYVATAAGDVELHKFITAFGGTTTHQQDITALIPTLRNGQLKIRAFVDTWVQAARTLDFSLTITDETANRAPIWGRPLMNDQDWRAGEYPNGRNSVSFIGVPNSVGKVILNYLPSGHASDGNGGDEFTQRTHRILIDGTQVWQGIPWRTDGRNFRSVNPTSGRWGDVWSSDLDRAGWIPGDDVDPIQIDVTQYLTPGKRHTVEYQIDGIRPGDSSGYGYWRASSYVTAYAASAGPADFDYNGVVDGADFLIWQRNSGLSGQVNNGAGDANGDGFVNGRDLVSWRTALGTQFGSAIPASVPEPAGWGAMLFALATLAGSRRWRALQT
;
A
#
# COMPACT_ATOMS: atom_id res chain seq x y z
N MET A 1 -85.03 14.33 37.52
CA MET A 1 -85.19 12.85 37.66
C MET A 1 -84.06 12.19 36.89
N ARG A 2 -83.35 11.25 37.55
CA ARG A 2 -82.14 10.47 37.14
C ARG A 2 -80.80 10.97 37.71
N LEU A 3 -80.37 10.23 38.74
CA LEU A 3 -79.04 10.21 39.34
C LEU A 3 -78.00 9.66 38.35
N HIS A 4 -76.80 10.22 38.33
CA HIS A 4 -75.59 9.49 37.94
C HIS A 4 -74.50 9.61 39.02
N ARG A 5 -73.79 8.49 39.18
CA ARG A 5 -73.06 8.03 40.35
C ARG A 5 -71.67 8.66 40.48
N LYS A 6 -71.26 8.84 41.74
CA LYS A 6 -69.91 9.22 42.19
C LYS A 6 -68.87 8.14 41.84
N THR A 7 -67.75 8.60 41.28
CA THR A 7 -66.49 7.90 41.01
C THR A 7 -65.77 7.53 42.33
N ARG A 8 -65.23 6.30 42.40
CA ARG A 8 -64.26 5.88 43.42
C ARG A 8 -62.97 5.42 42.74
N ALA A 9 -61.86 5.94 43.24
CA ALA A 9 -60.50 5.63 42.83
C ALA A 9 -60.12 4.16 43.11
N ARG A 10 -59.28 3.60 42.23
CA ARG A 10 -58.48 2.39 42.52
C ARG A 10 -57.04 2.65 42.08
N LEU A 11 -56.16 2.59 43.07
CA LEU A 11 -54.70 2.67 42.98
C LEU A 11 -54.20 1.34 42.37
N PHE A 12 -53.50 1.39 41.24
CA PHE A 12 -52.78 0.24 40.69
C PHE A 12 -51.28 0.45 40.93
N ALA A 13 -50.68 -0.45 41.71
CA ALA A 13 -49.23 -0.55 41.83
C ALA A 13 -48.68 -1.27 40.59
N LEU A 14 -47.88 -0.56 39.77
CA LEU A 14 -47.09 -1.18 38.71
C LEU A 14 -45.79 -1.74 39.30
N ILE A 15 -45.60 -3.05 39.16
CA ILE A 15 -44.30 -3.70 39.34
C ILE A 15 -43.49 -3.43 38.07
N ALA A 16 -42.44 -2.62 38.17
CA ALA A 16 -41.48 -2.45 37.09
C ALA A 16 -40.50 -3.64 37.09
N ALA A 17 -40.62 -4.51 36.09
CA ALA A 17 -39.59 -5.50 35.79
C ALA A 17 -38.45 -4.80 35.05
N ALA A 18 -37.31 -4.62 35.72
CA ALA A 18 -36.09 -4.14 35.10
C ALA A 18 -35.53 -5.24 34.18
N ILE A 19 -35.72 -5.10 32.88
CA ILE A 19 -34.99 -5.87 31.88
C ILE A 19 -33.60 -5.23 31.81
N GLY A 20 -32.63 -5.85 32.49
CA GLY A 20 -31.23 -5.49 32.37
C GLY A 20 -30.76 -5.81 30.95
N SER A 21 -30.65 -4.80 30.09
CA SER A 21 -29.91 -4.90 28.85
C SER A 21 -28.43 -5.07 29.21
N THR A 22 -27.87 -6.26 29.04
CA THR A 22 -26.43 -6.47 29.04
C THR A 22 -25.87 -5.84 27.77
N TRP A 23 -25.41 -4.60 27.89
CA TRP A 23 -24.50 -4.02 26.91
C TRP A 23 -23.20 -4.82 26.99
N SER A 24 -22.97 -5.72 26.04
CA SER A 24 -21.63 -6.23 25.81
C SER A 24 -20.80 -5.04 25.36
N ALA A 25 -19.98 -4.50 26.27
CA ALA A 25 -18.93 -3.58 25.91
C ALA A 25 -18.00 -4.35 24.96
N THR A 26 -18.06 -4.04 23.67
CA THR A 26 -16.98 -4.40 22.75
C THR A 26 -15.73 -3.75 23.33
N ALA A 27 -14.80 -4.55 23.85
CA ALA A 27 -13.49 -4.06 24.20
C ALA A 27 -12.93 -3.39 22.93
N ASN A 28 -12.72 -2.07 22.98
CA ASN A 28 -12.00 -1.41 21.90
C ASN A 28 -10.59 -1.99 21.94
N ALA A 29 -10.18 -2.61 20.83
CA ALA A 29 -8.81 -3.11 20.67
C ALA A 29 -7.83 -2.01 21.08
N ALA A 30 -6.78 -2.38 21.80
CA ALA A 30 -5.77 -1.43 22.26
C ALA A 30 -5.17 -0.70 21.04
N GLN A 31 -5.34 0.62 21.01
CA GLN A 31 -4.83 1.46 19.93
C GLN A 31 -3.62 2.25 20.41
N THR A 32 -2.52 2.17 19.68
CA THR A 32 -1.31 2.98 19.90
C THR A 32 -1.14 3.99 18.78
N THR A 33 -0.95 5.27 19.09
CA THR A 33 -0.69 6.31 18.09
C THR A 33 0.70 6.89 18.29
N ILE A 34 1.48 6.92 17.21
CA ILE A 34 2.84 7.46 17.15
C ILE A 34 2.80 8.75 16.35
N ASP A 35 2.90 9.90 17.04
CA ASP A 35 2.99 11.21 16.41
C ASP A 35 4.38 11.40 15.79
N VAL A 36 4.43 11.49 14.46
CA VAL A 36 5.69 11.67 13.72
C VAL A 36 5.95 13.16 13.49
N PHE A 37 4.99 13.88 12.94
CA PHE A 37 5.07 15.32 12.72
C PHE A 37 3.84 15.98 13.33
N LYS A 38 4.03 17.16 13.95
CA LYS A 38 2.94 17.93 14.56
C LYS A 38 3.13 19.39 14.21
N ASN A 39 2.19 19.95 13.44
CA ASN A 39 2.26 21.29 12.88
C ASN A 39 3.67 21.62 12.31
N ALA A 40 4.29 20.67 11.61
CA ALA A 40 5.65 20.84 11.09
C ALA A 40 5.62 21.65 9.78
N GLY A 41 6.50 22.64 9.65
CA GLY A 41 6.57 23.50 8.46
C GLY A 41 7.19 22.80 7.25
N ILE A 42 6.56 22.95 6.09
CA ILE A 42 7.12 22.64 4.77
C ILE A 42 7.10 23.92 3.93
N GLN A 43 8.21 24.22 3.26
CA GLN A 43 8.40 25.46 2.48
C GLN A 43 9.60 25.35 1.53
N PHE A 44 9.92 26.42 0.81
CA PHE A 44 11.19 26.54 0.07
C PHE A 44 11.87 27.88 0.30
N GLY A 45 13.11 27.86 0.77
CA GLY A 45 13.99 29.05 0.84
C GLY A 45 13.58 30.12 1.85
N GLY A 46 12.71 29.79 2.82
CA GLY A 46 12.26 30.70 3.88
C GLY A 46 13.06 30.61 5.18
N ASN A 47 12.53 31.17 6.27
CA ASN A 47 13.15 31.05 7.59
C ASN A 47 13.14 29.59 8.06
N ALA A 48 14.33 28.99 8.22
CA ALA A 48 14.49 27.59 8.63
C ALA A 48 13.85 27.28 10.01
N SER A 49 13.65 28.28 10.87
CA SER A 49 13.00 28.09 12.17
C SER A 49 11.47 28.15 12.11
N TRP A 50 10.89 28.48 10.96
CA TRP A 50 9.42 28.56 10.82
C TRP A 50 8.80 27.18 11.00
N ASN A 51 8.05 27.00 12.09
CA ASN A 51 7.42 25.74 12.49
C ASN A 51 8.39 24.54 12.53
N ALA A 52 9.66 24.80 12.87
CA ALA A 52 10.64 23.78 13.16
C ALA A 52 10.28 23.03 14.45
N GLN A 53 10.56 21.72 14.48
CA GLN A 53 10.24 20.85 15.60
C GLN A 53 11.53 20.24 16.17
N PRO A 54 11.66 20.08 17.50
CA PRO A 54 12.79 19.37 18.10
C PRO A 54 12.91 17.96 17.52
N GLY A 55 14.12 17.55 17.14
CA GLY A 55 14.37 16.22 16.54
C GLY A 55 13.77 16.03 15.15
N VAL A 56 13.42 17.10 14.45
CA VAL A 56 13.08 17.09 13.01
C VAL A 56 14.17 17.82 12.25
N SER A 57 14.76 17.14 11.26
CA SER A 57 15.73 17.73 10.34
C SER A 57 15.01 18.35 9.14
N ILE A 58 15.53 19.47 8.66
CA ILE A 58 15.01 20.19 7.49
C ILE A 58 16.02 20.02 6.36
N LEU A 59 15.55 19.53 5.21
CA LEU A 59 16.33 19.21 4.02
C LEU A 59 15.73 19.92 2.81
N ASP A 60 16.46 19.95 1.69
CA ASP A 60 16.02 20.55 0.42
C ASP A 60 15.39 21.95 0.58
N ASN A 61 16.09 22.84 1.29
CA ASN A 61 15.65 24.21 1.58
C ASN A 61 14.27 24.32 2.25
N GLY A 62 13.79 23.27 2.93
CA GLY A 62 12.49 23.25 3.59
C GLY A 62 11.44 22.33 2.96
N ARG A 63 11.71 21.78 1.76
CA ARG A 63 10.74 20.95 1.04
C ARG A 63 10.62 19.55 1.61
N ILE A 64 11.64 19.12 2.34
CA ILE A 64 11.70 17.82 3.00
C ILE A 64 11.93 18.05 4.49
N ILE A 65 11.11 17.40 5.32
CA ILE A 65 11.38 17.23 6.75
C ILE A 65 11.62 15.75 7.06
N GLU A 66 12.50 15.46 8.00
CA GLU A 66 12.90 14.11 8.39
C GLU A 66 12.82 13.93 9.90
N ARG A 67 12.27 12.80 10.35
CA ARG A 67 12.36 12.34 11.72
C ARG A 67 12.61 10.83 11.78
N THR A 68 13.50 10.43 12.68
CA THR A 68 13.68 9.01 13.02
C THR A 68 12.73 8.61 14.14
N ILE A 69 11.99 7.52 13.96
CA ILE A 69 11.11 6.93 14.96
C ILE A 69 11.43 5.44 15.14
N THR A 70 10.94 4.86 16.22
CA THR A 70 10.89 3.40 16.41
C THR A 70 9.44 3.04 16.68
N LEU A 71 8.93 1.99 16.02
CA LEU A 71 7.60 1.48 16.30
C LEU A 71 7.65 0.37 17.36
N PRO A 72 6.57 0.15 18.12
CA PRO A 72 6.43 -1.06 18.91
C PRO A 72 6.44 -2.30 17.99
N GLU A 73 6.57 -3.48 18.59
CA GLU A 73 6.49 -4.74 17.85
C GLU A 73 5.16 -4.84 17.08
N LEU A 74 5.22 -5.15 15.79
CA LEU A 74 4.06 -5.33 14.93
C LEU A 74 3.82 -6.83 14.72
N GLY A 75 2.82 -7.37 15.40
CA GLY A 75 2.42 -8.77 15.31
C GLY A 75 1.79 -9.15 13.97
N PRO A 76 1.43 -10.43 13.79
CA PRO A 76 0.82 -10.92 12.56
C PRO A 76 -0.62 -10.45 12.33
N PHE A 77 -1.26 -9.85 13.34
CA PHE A 77 -2.63 -9.30 13.27
C PHE A 77 -2.69 -7.81 13.50
N SER A 78 -1.54 -7.15 13.58
CA SER A 78 -1.47 -5.71 13.67
C SER A 78 -1.95 -5.09 12.36
N ARG A 79 -2.67 -3.99 12.49
CA ARG A 79 -3.06 -3.09 11.42
C ARG A 79 -2.43 -1.75 11.65
N VAL A 80 -1.91 -1.14 10.59
CA VAL A 80 -1.29 0.18 10.65
C VAL A 80 -2.02 1.12 9.70
N THR A 81 -2.46 2.25 10.23
CA THR A 81 -3.07 3.33 9.45
C THR A 81 -2.23 4.60 9.58
N THR A 82 -2.17 5.37 8.51
CA THR A 82 -1.60 6.73 8.53
C THR A 82 -2.70 7.72 8.83
N ASN A 83 -2.39 8.81 9.53
CA ASN A 83 -3.26 9.98 9.62
C ASN A 83 -2.45 11.19 9.16
N LEU A 84 -2.89 11.82 8.08
CA LEU A 84 -2.23 12.99 7.52
C LEU A 84 -3.20 14.18 7.55
N LYS A 85 -2.77 15.29 8.11
CA LYS A 85 -3.43 16.58 7.95
C LYS A 85 -2.48 17.56 7.29
N LEU A 86 -2.91 18.17 6.19
CA LEU A 86 -2.21 19.22 5.49
C LEU A 86 -2.95 20.53 5.77
N THR A 87 -2.37 21.41 6.58
CA THR A 87 -2.97 22.71 6.89
C THR A 87 -2.54 23.74 5.86
N ALA A 88 -3.50 24.45 5.28
CA ALA A 88 -3.25 25.50 4.31
C ALA A 88 -2.27 26.56 4.84
N GLY A 89 -1.38 27.02 3.95
CA GLY A 89 -0.49 28.17 4.20
C GLY A 89 -0.50 29.11 3.00
N SER A 90 0.66 29.66 2.65
CA SER A 90 0.80 30.62 1.55
C SER A 90 0.80 29.99 0.15
N ASP A 91 0.99 28.67 0.03
CA ASP A 91 1.09 27.99 -1.26
C ASP A 91 -0.30 27.68 -1.83
N ALA A 92 -0.70 28.43 -2.86
CA ALA A 92 -2.02 28.34 -3.49
C ALA A 92 -2.16 27.17 -4.48
N TRP A 93 -1.08 26.43 -4.74
CA TRP A 93 -1.01 25.41 -5.80
C TRP A 93 -1.25 23.99 -5.27
N ASP A 94 -1.70 23.11 -6.17
CA ASP A 94 -1.84 21.67 -5.99
C ASP A 94 -0.50 20.96 -6.20
N ARG A 95 0.29 20.88 -5.12
CA ARG A 95 1.60 20.25 -5.11
C ARG A 95 1.49 18.76 -4.94
N ALA A 96 2.29 18.03 -5.71
CA ALA A 96 2.49 16.61 -5.46
C ALA A 96 3.38 16.40 -4.21
N GLY A 97 2.99 15.48 -3.34
CA GLY A 97 3.69 15.20 -2.09
C GLY A 97 3.62 13.73 -1.69
N ASN A 98 4.52 13.34 -0.79
CA ASN A 98 4.53 12.01 -0.22
C ASN A 98 5.15 12.00 1.18
N ILE A 99 4.74 11.03 1.98
CA ILE A 99 5.40 10.64 3.22
C ILE A 99 5.96 9.26 2.99
N TYR A 100 7.23 9.05 3.32
CA TYR A 100 7.96 7.84 2.95
C TYR A 100 9.00 7.46 4.00
N VAL A 101 9.31 6.17 4.04
CA VAL A 101 10.47 5.65 4.78
C VAL A 101 11.69 5.76 3.86
N ALA A 102 12.70 6.51 4.30
CA ALA A 102 13.96 6.57 3.59
C ALA A 102 14.80 5.34 3.94
N THR A 103 15.18 4.55 2.93
CA THR A 103 15.98 3.32 3.12
C THR A 103 17.15 3.25 2.16
N ALA A 104 18.20 2.52 2.54
CA ALA A 104 19.34 2.27 1.64
C ALA A 104 18.95 1.45 0.40
N ALA A 105 17.83 0.71 0.45
CA ALA A 105 17.33 -0.11 -0.65
C ALA A 105 16.36 0.64 -1.58
N GLY A 106 16.09 1.92 -1.30
CA GLY A 106 15.10 2.74 -1.99
C GLY A 106 13.98 3.20 -1.06
N ASP A 107 13.46 4.39 -1.33
CA ASP A 107 12.42 5.01 -0.52
C ASP A 107 11.07 4.30 -0.69
N VAL A 108 10.30 4.14 0.39
CA VAL A 108 9.00 3.46 0.38
C VAL A 108 7.91 4.43 0.76
N GLU A 109 6.99 4.71 -0.17
CA GLU A 109 5.86 5.61 0.09
C GLU A 109 4.89 5.00 1.11
N LEU A 110 4.70 5.69 2.22
CA LEU A 110 3.69 5.40 3.23
C LEU A 110 2.36 6.06 2.87
N HIS A 111 2.40 7.27 2.35
CA HIS A 111 1.21 8.04 2.03
C HIS A 111 1.55 8.99 0.89
N LYS A 112 0.95 8.79 -0.28
CA LYS A 112 1.13 9.64 -1.45
C LYS A 112 -0.10 10.54 -1.60
N PHE A 113 0.10 11.82 -1.89
CA PHE A 113 -1.00 12.77 -1.92
C PHE A 113 -0.75 13.92 -2.89
N ILE A 114 -1.82 14.62 -3.24
CA ILE A 114 -1.75 15.90 -3.91
C ILE A 114 -2.43 16.93 -3.03
N THR A 115 -1.72 18.02 -2.75
CA THR A 115 -2.30 19.06 -1.91
C THR A 115 -3.48 19.73 -2.61
N ALA A 116 -4.45 20.21 -1.86
CA ALA A 116 -5.48 21.06 -2.43
C ALA A 116 -4.93 22.43 -2.83
N PHE A 117 -5.61 23.09 -3.78
CA PHE A 117 -5.41 24.50 -4.11
C PHE A 117 -5.74 25.39 -2.91
N GLY A 118 -4.73 25.73 -2.11
CA GLY A 118 -4.83 26.67 -0.98
C GLY A 118 -5.72 26.21 0.18
N GLY A 119 -6.12 24.94 0.22
CA GLY A 119 -7.01 24.41 1.24
C GLY A 119 -6.35 23.44 2.21
N THR A 120 -7.10 23.16 3.28
CA THR A 120 -6.72 22.20 4.32
C THR A 120 -7.38 20.86 4.05
N THR A 121 -6.63 19.77 4.15
CA THR A 121 -7.15 18.41 3.95
C THR A 121 -6.72 17.47 5.08
N THR A 122 -7.49 16.40 5.27
CA THR A 122 -7.20 15.33 6.20
C THR A 122 -7.43 13.99 5.50
N HIS A 123 -6.48 13.08 5.63
CA HIS A 123 -6.47 11.78 4.97
C HIS A 123 -6.12 10.68 5.98
N GLN A 124 -6.67 9.49 5.75
CA GLN A 124 -6.30 8.29 6.47
C GLN A 124 -6.20 7.13 5.49
N GLN A 125 -5.04 6.46 5.44
CA GLN A 125 -4.84 5.28 4.60
C GLN A 125 -4.42 4.08 5.45
N ASP A 126 -4.96 2.91 5.10
CA ASP A 126 -4.49 1.63 5.63
C ASP A 126 -3.20 1.21 4.93
N ILE A 127 -2.12 1.13 5.71
CA ILE A 127 -0.79 0.77 5.23
C ILE A 127 -0.31 -0.56 5.82
N THR A 128 -1.24 -1.42 6.25
CA THR A 128 -0.93 -2.75 6.81
C THR A 128 -0.07 -3.58 5.85
N ALA A 129 -0.22 -3.36 4.55
CA ALA A 129 0.62 -3.98 3.53
C ALA A 129 2.14 -3.69 3.73
N LEU A 130 2.48 -2.53 4.31
CA LEU A 130 3.86 -2.09 4.53
C LEU A 130 4.47 -2.57 5.85
N ILE A 131 3.75 -3.35 6.67
CA ILE A 131 4.28 -3.89 7.94
C ILE A 131 5.68 -4.54 7.81
N PRO A 132 5.99 -5.35 6.78
CA PRO A 132 7.33 -5.88 6.58
C PRO A 132 8.43 -4.81 6.48
N THR A 133 8.12 -3.64 5.90
CA THR A 133 9.02 -2.48 5.88
C THR A 133 9.08 -1.78 7.24
N LEU A 134 7.94 -1.68 7.93
CA LEU A 134 7.79 -0.97 9.19
C LEU A 134 8.38 -1.70 10.41
N ARG A 135 8.53 -3.03 10.34
CA ARG A 135 9.18 -3.84 11.40
C ARG A 135 10.68 -3.54 11.57
N ASN A 136 11.29 -2.80 10.65
CA ASN A 136 12.72 -2.58 10.61
C ASN A 136 13.17 -1.49 11.60
N GLY A 137 13.42 -1.86 12.86
CA GLY A 137 14.16 -1.06 13.84
C GLY A 137 13.83 0.45 13.81
N GLN A 138 14.86 1.28 13.61
CA GLN A 138 14.69 2.72 13.45
C GLN A 138 14.24 3.06 12.03
N LEU A 139 13.09 3.72 11.92
CA LEU A 139 12.51 4.21 10.67
C LEU A 139 12.82 5.68 10.49
N LYS A 140 13.49 6.03 9.39
CA LYS A 140 13.70 7.41 8.97
C LYS A 140 12.52 7.86 8.11
N ILE A 141 11.56 8.55 8.72
CA ILE A 141 10.37 9.04 8.03
C ILE A 141 10.65 10.42 7.45
N ARG A 142 10.35 10.60 6.17
CA ARG A 142 10.42 11.89 5.48
C ARG A 142 9.05 12.29 4.98
N ALA A 143 8.74 13.58 5.05
CA ALA A 143 7.62 14.18 4.35
C ALA A 143 8.15 15.19 3.33
N PHE A 144 7.68 15.08 2.09
CA PHE A 144 8.04 15.94 0.98
C PHE A 144 6.79 16.57 0.35
N VAL A 145 6.91 17.84 -0.02
CA VAL A 145 5.95 18.53 -0.89
C VAL A 145 6.75 19.30 -1.93
N ASP A 146 6.35 19.20 -3.20
CA ASP A 146 6.97 19.92 -4.31
C ASP A 146 6.62 21.43 -4.32
N THR A 147 6.86 22.10 -3.19
CA THR A 147 6.61 23.53 -3.03
C THR A 147 7.83 24.37 -3.38
N TRP A 148 7.59 25.56 -3.90
CA TRP A 148 8.60 26.59 -4.15
C TRP A 148 8.28 27.89 -3.39
N VAL A 149 7.43 27.79 -2.36
CA VAL A 149 6.86 28.93 -1.64
C VAL A 149 7.38 28.95 -0.20
N GLN A 150 7.71 30.14 0.31
CA GLN A 150 8.06 30.34 1.72
C GLN A 150 6.80 30.23 2.59
N ALA A 151 6.90 29.62 3.77
CA ALA A 151 5.77 29.39 4.65
C ALA A 151 4.58 28.65 3.97
N ALA A 152 4.88 27.70 3.08
CA ALA A 152 3.91 27.10 2.16
C ALA A 152 2.73 26.42 2.87
N ARG A 153 3.02 25.56 3.85
CA ARG A 153 2.00 24.82 4.63
C ARG A 153 2.60 24.17 5.86
N THR A 154 1.73 23.72 6.77
CA THR A 154 2.13 22.82 7.86
C THR A 154 1.47 21.46 7.73
N LEU A 155 2.08 20.43 8.32
CA LEU A 155 1.50 19.10 8.34
C LEU A 155 1.55 18.47 9.73
N ASP A 156 0.51 17.69 10.02
CA ASP A 156 0.46 16.72 11.11
C ASP A 156 0.47 15.31 10.47
N PHE A 157 1.32 14.42 10.98
CA PHE A 157 1.38 13.03 10.52
C PHE A 157 1.58 12.10 11.70
N SER A 158 0.73 11.08 11.79
CA SER A 158 0.86 10.02 12.79
C SER A 158 0.59 8.64 12.20
N LEU A 159 1.10 7.62 12.89
CA LEU A 159 0.82 6.22 12.62
C LEU A 159 -0.03 5.67 13.74
N THR A 160 -1.17 5.08 13.41
CA THR A 160 -2.05 4.40 14.35
C THR A 160 -1.95 2.90 14.16
N ILE A 161 -1.58 2.20 15.23
CA ILE A 161 -1.44 0.75 15.30
C ILE A 161 -2.59 0.21 16.14
N THR A 162 -3.28 -0.77 15.59
CA THR A 162 -4.32 -1.54 16.30
C THR A 162 -4.00 -3.02 16.17
N ASP A 163 -4.04 -3.74 17.28
CA ASP A 163 -4.02 -5.21 17.24
C ASP A 163 -5.44 -5.76 17.08
N GLU A 164 -5.57 -7.07 16.87
CA GLU A 164 -6.87 -7.77 16.79
C GLU A 164 -7.69 -7.48 15.52
N THR A 165 -7.05 -7.59 14.36
CA THR A 165 -7.80 -7.63 13.10
C THR A 165 -8.12 -9.05 12.66
N ALA A 166 -9.19 -9.19 11.86
CA ALA A 166 -9.56 -10.46 11.24
C ALA A 166 -8.57 -10.88 10.13
N ASN A 167 -7.82 -9.93 9.58
CA ASN A 167 -6.91 -10.16 8.46
C ASN A 167 -5.46 -10.13 8.92
N ARG A 168 -4.65 -11.04 8.40
CA ARG A 168 -3.22 -11.04 8.70
C ARG A 168 -2.48 -9.92 8.00
N ALA A 169 -1.50 -9.38 8.71
CA ALA A 169 -0.43 -8.61 8.11
C ALA A 169 0.42 -9.49 7.17
N PRO A 170 0.99 -8.94 6.08
CA PRO A 170 1.91 -9.69 5.26
C PRO A 170 3.17 -10.08 6.06
N ILE A 171 3.69 -11.27 5.76
CA ILE A 171 4.87 -11.83 6.42
C ILE A 171 6.17 -11.38 5.76
N TRP A 172 6.08 -10.90 4.53
CA TRP A 172 7.21 -10.48 3.73
C TRP A 172 6.79 -9.34 2.81
N GLY A 173 7.72 -8.43 2.53
CA GLY A 173 7.51 -7.35 1.60
C GLY A 173 8.84 -6.81 1.09
N ARG A 174 8.80 -6.25 -0.12
CA ARG A 174 9.98 -5.72 -0.78
C ARG A 174 9.62 -4.50 -1.63
N PRO A 175 10.29 -3.35 -1.41
CA PRO A 175 10.25 -2.24 -2.34
C PRO A 175 10.80 -2.68 -3.69
N LEU A 176 10.12 -2.30 -4.78
CA LEU A 176 10.54 -2.60 -6.14
C LEU A 176 11.10 -1.35 -6.79
N MET A 177 10.32 -0.27 -6.86
CA MET A 177 10.75 0.98 -7.47
C MET A 177 10.12 2.17 -6.77
N ASN A 178 10.78 3.32 -6.89
CA ASN A 178 10.26 4.62 -6.49
C ASN A 178 10.88 5.68 -7.41
N ASP A 179 10.18 5.98 -8.50
CA ASP A 179 10.60 6.97 -9.49
C ASP A 179 9.68 8.19 -9.38
N GLN A 180 10.27 9.34 -9.10
CA GLN A 180 9.55 10.59 -8.86
C GLN A 180 9.67 11.57 -10.05
N ASP A 181 10.32 11.17 -11.15
CA ASP A 181 10.47 11.97 -12.37
C ASP A 181 10.54 11.08 -13.63
N TRP A 182 9.68 10.05 -13.72
CA TRP A 182 9.70 9.13 -14.84
C TRP A 182 9.22 9.82 -16.11
N ARG A 183 10.18 10.21 -16.95
CA ARG A 183 9.97 10.98 -18.19
C ARG A 183 10.51 10.28 -19.43
N ALA A 184 9.95 10.62 -20.60
CA ALA A 184 10.35 10.04 -21.89
C ALA A 184 11.83 10.27 -22.23
N GLY A 185 12.43 11.37 -21.76
CA GLY A 185 13.86 11.65 -22.00
C GLY A 185 14.81 10.66 -21.32
N GLU A 186 14.41 10.10 -20.19
CA GLU A 186 15.20 9.11 -19.43
C GLU A 186 14.81 7.68 -19.82
N TYR A 187 13.52 7.46 -20.08
CA TYR A 187 12.97 6.19 -20.52
C TYR A 187 12.31 6.35 -21.90
N PRO A 188 13.10 6.38 -22.99
CA PRO A 188 12.57 6.64 -24.34
C PRO A 188 11.57 5.59 -24.83
N ASN A 189 11.66 4.37 -24.29
CA ASN A 189 10.70 3.30 -24.57
C ASN A 189 9.58 3.22 -23.52
N GLY A 190 9.57 4.12 -22.52
CA GLY A 190 8.61 4.15 -21.43
C GLY A 190 8.71 2.92 -20.51
N ARG A 191 9.87 2.28 -20.39
CA ARG A 191 10.05 1.02 -19.64
C ARG A 191 11.03 1.17 -18.48
N ASN A 192 10.67 0.64 -17.32
CA ASN A 192 11.54 0.51 -16.16
C ASN A 192 11.44 -0.91 -15.61
N SER A 193 12.56 -1.54 -15.30
CA SER A 193 12.60 -2.95 -14.89
C SER A 193 13.44 -3.14 -13.65
N VAL A 194 12.92 -3.94 -12.72
CA VAL A 194 13.58 -4.29 -11.46
C VAL A 194 13.61 -5.80 -11.30
N SER A 195 14.80 -6.35 -11.06
CA SER A 195 14.96 -7.77 -10.76
C SER A 195 15.17 -7.99 -9.27
N PHE A 196 14.54 -9.03 -8.74
CA PHE A 196 14.71 -9.45 -7.36
C PHE A 196 14.71 -10.97 -7.22
N ILE A 197 15.28 -11.45 -6.12
CA ILE A 197 15.16 -12.85 -5.69
C ILE A 197 14.25 -12.86 -4.49
N GLY A 198 13.47 -13.94 -4.34
CA GLY A 198 13.08 -14.36 -3.00
C GLY A 198 11.72 -13.88 -2.56
N VAL A 199 10.68 -14.34 -3.25
CA VAL A 199 9.43 -14.62 -2.54
C VAL A 199 9.68 -15.84 -1.62
N PRO A 200 9.37 -15.77 -0.31
CA PRO A 200 9.58 -16.90 0.60
C PRO A 200 8.81 -18.16 0.22
N ASN A 201 9.30 -19.35 0.58
CA ASN A 201 8.65 -20.64 0.27
C ASN A 201 7.29 -20.85 0.97
N SER A 202 7.02 -20.09 2.03
CA SER A 202 5.81 -20.20 2.87
C SER A 202 4.71 -19.20 2.51
N VAL A 203 4.66 -18.70 1.27
CA VAL A 203 3.66 -17.72 0.84
C VAL A 203 2.44 -18.37 0.19
N GLY A 204 1.24 -17.84 0.47
CA GLY A 204 -0.01 -18.26 -0.14
C GLY A 204 -0.61 -17.23 -1.09
N LYS A 205 -0.32 -15.95 -0.86
CA LYS A 205 -0.82 -14.85 -1.68
C LYS A 205 0.26 -13.80 -1.82
N VAL A 206 0.45 -13.27 -3.03
CA VAL A 206 1.41 -12.22 -3.32
C VAL A 206 0.71 -11.08 -4.05
N ILE A 207 0.80 -9.88 -3.50
CA ILE A 207 0.21 -8.67 -4.05
C ILE A 207 1.31 -7.69 -4.44
N LEU A 208 1.27 -7.27 -5.70
CA LEU A 208 2.03 -6.12 -6.19
C LEU A 208 1.16 -4.87 -6.00
N ASN A 209 1.71 -3.86 -5.33
CA ASN A 209 1.07 -2.58 -5.09
C ASN A 209 1.74 -1.54 -5.99
N TYR A 210 0.96 -0.78 -6.75
CA TYR A 210 1.46 0.21 -7.70
C TYR A 210 0.78 1.57 -7.49
N LEU A 211 1.56 2.64 -7.31
CA LEU A 211 1.07 3.99 -7.01
C LEU A 211 1.47 5.00 -8.11
N PRO A 212 0.79 4.99 -9.27
CA PRO A 212 1.05 5.94 -10.35
C PRO A 212 0.34 7.28 -10.14
N SER A 213 0.97 8.37 -10.58
CA SER A 213 0.31 9.67 -10.79
C SER A 213 1.01 10.40 -11.93
N GLY A 214 0.27 10.79 -12.98
CA GLY A 214 0.80 11.48 -14.15
C GLY A 214 0.78 12.99 -13.97
N HIS A 215 1.81 13.68 -14.45
CA HIS A 215 2.04 15.10 -14.21
C HIS A 215 2.58 15.79 -15.47
N ALA A 216 2.54 17.13 -15.47
CA ALA A 216 3.17 17.95 -16.48
C ALA A 216 4.01 19.05 -15.85
N SER A 217 5.19 19.33 -16.41
CA SER A 217 6.11 20.33 -15.87
C SER A 217 5.61 21.78 -16.05
N ASP A 218 4.65 21.99 -16.94
CA ASP A 218 4.17 23.30 -17.38
C ASP A 218 2.76 23.62 -16.88
N GLY A 219 2.13 22.70 -16.14
CA GLY A 219 0.77 22.83 -15.62
C GLY A 219 -0.31 22.96 -16.71
N ASN A 220 0.05 22.69 -17.98
CA ASN A 220 -0.84 22.86 -19.13
C ASN A 220 -0.82 21.59 -19.99
N GLY A 221 -1.87 20.78 -19.87
CA GLY A 221 -2.01 19.56 -20.66
C GLY A 221 -0.98 18.50 -20.26
N GLY A 222 -0.48 17.73 -21.22
CA GLY A 222 0.48 16.65 -20.98
C GLY A 222 -0.14 15.46 -20.23
N ASP A 223 0.70 14.76 -19.49
CA ASP A 223 0.35 13.49 -18.86
C ASP A 223 -0.55 13.66 -17.62
N GLU A 224 -0.68 14.88 -17.07
CA GLU A 224 -1.65 15.17 -16.01
C GLU A 224 -3.10 14.99 -16.48
N PHE A 225 -3.41 15.47 -17.68
CA PHE A 225 -4.75 15.51 -18.26
C PHE A 225 -4.93 14.56 -19.46
N THR A 226 -3.99 13.63 -19.66
CA THR A 226 -4.06 12.65 -20.75
C THR A 226 -3.99 11.24 -20.19
N GLN A 227 -4.94 10.40 -20.59
CA GLN A 227 -4.93 8.98 -20.27
C GLN A 227 -3.72 8.29 -20.91
N ARG A 228 -2.90 7.63 -20.09
CA ARG A 228 -1.80 6.77 -20.53
C ARG A 228 -2.09 5.33 -20.16
N THR A 229 -1.76 4.40 -21.05
CA THR A 229 -1.87 2.97 -20.76
C THR A 229 -0.63 2.53 -20.00
N HIS A 230 -0.85 1.89 -18.86
CA HIS A 230 0.21 1.27 -18.07
C HIS A 230 0.13 -0.24 -18.25
N ARG A 231 1.30 -0.90 -18.30
CA ARG A 231 1.41 -2.36 -18.25
C ARG A 231 2.43 -2.76 -17.21
N ILE A 232 2.17 -3.90 -16.56
CA ILE A 232 3.12 -4.54 -15.66
C ILE A 232 3.31 -5.96 -16.15
N LEU A 233 4.57 -6.34 -16.31
CA LEU A 233 5.01 -7.66 -16.74
C LEU A 233 5.88 -8.28 -15.66
N ILE A 234 5.72 -9.59 -15.44
CA ILE A 234 6.59 -10.39 -14.60
C ILE A 234 7.20 -11.48 -15.48
N ASP A 235 8.54 -11.51 -15.54
CA ASP A 235 9.31 -12.41 -16.40
C ASP A 235 8.84 -12.42 -17.86
N GLY A 236 8.51 -11.23 -18.37
CA GLY A 236 8.01 -11.03 -19.74
C GLY A 236 6.52 -11.37 -19.94
N THR A 237 5.82 -11.90 -18.93
CA THR A 237 4.37 -12.15 -18.99
C THR A 237 3.62 -10.93 -18.46
N GLN A 238 2.71 -10.36 -19.25
CA GLN A 238 1.86 -9.27 -18.80
C GLN A 238 0.88 -9.75 -17.72
N VAL A 239 1.00 -9.18 -16.52
CA VAL A 239 0.15 -9.52 -15.36
C VAL A 239 -0.94 -8.48 -15.13
N TRP A 240 -0.75 -7.26 -15.62
CA TRP A 240 -1.73 -6.19 -15.50
C TRP A 240 -1.62 -5.17 -16.64
N GLN A 241 -2.77 -4.59 -17.00
CA GLN A 241 -2.88 -3.42 -17.87
C GLN A 241 -4.03 -2.55 -17.38
N GLY A 242 -3.83 -1.24 -17.36
CA GLY A 242 -4.87 -0.29 -16.97
C GLY A 242 -4.49 1.15 -17.27
N ILE A 243 -5.41 2.06 -16.98
CA ILE A 243 -5.24 3.50 -17.16
C ILE A 243 -5.50 4.15 -15.79
N PRO A 244 -4.48 4.65 -15.09
CA PRO A 244 -4.67 5.43 -13.87
C PRO A 244 -5.40 6.74 -14.22
N TRP A 245 -6.69 6.80 -13.92
CA TRP A 245 -7.53 7.93 -14.28
C TRP A 245 -8.63 8.14 -13.25
N ARG A 246 -8.86 9.40 -12.89
CA ARG A 246 -9.91 9.82 -11.95
C ARG A 246 -10.77 10.89 -12.57
N THR A 247 -12.08 10.78 -12.34
CA THR A 247 -13.12 11.63 -12.95
C THR A 247 -14.03 12.29 -11.91
N ASP A 248 -13.58 12.31 -10.66
CA ASP A 248 -14.39 12.68 -9.51
C ASP A 248 -13.90 13.95 -8.81
N GLY A 249 -13.14 14.79 -9.51
CA GLY A 249 -12.57 16.05 -9.00
C GLY A 249 -13.60 16.99 -8.38
N ARG A 250 -14.83 17.01 -8.92
CA ARG A 250 -15.96 17.79 -8.38
C ARG A 250 -16.27 17.48 -6.91
N ASN A 251 -16.02 16.26 -6.45
CA ASN A 251 -16.26 15.86 -5.06
C ASN A 251 -15.31 16.57 -4.08
N PHE A 252 -14.19 17.10 -4.58
CA PHE A 252 -13.13 17.73 -3.79
C PHE A 252 -13.16 19.26 -3.90
N ARG A 253 -14.17 19.85 -4.53
CA ARG A 253 -14.26 21.31 -4.69
C ARG A 253 -14.14 22.07 -3.36
N SER A 254 -14.79 21.57 -2.31
CA SER A 254 -14.89 22.25 -1.01
C SER A 254 -13.52 22.50 -0.35
N VAL A 255 -12.51 21.70 -0.70
CA VAL A 255 -11.15 21.85 -0.17
C VAL A 255 -10.22 22.64 -1.09
N ASN A 256 -10.70 23.15 -2.22
CA ASN A 256 -9.86 23.81 -3.24
C ASN A 256 -10.19 25.32 -3.43
N PRO A 257 -10.08 26.17 -2.38
CA PRO A 257 -10.55 27.56 -2.41
C PRO A 257 -9.82 28.48 -3.41
N THR A 258 -8.57 28.17 -3.77
CA THR A 258 -7.78 29.01 -4.70
C THR A 258 -7.66 28.43 -6.10
N SER A 259 -8.47 27.41 -6.43
CA SER A 259 -8.43 26.76 -7.74
C SER A 259 -8.75 27.75 -8.86
N GLY A 260 -7.99 27.69 -9.95
CA GLY A 260 -8.27 28.49 -11.14
C GLY A 260 -9.63 28.13 -11.76
N ARG A 261 -10.30 29.10 -12.39
CA ARG A 261 -11.63 28.94 -12.98
C ARG A 261 -11.70 29.54 -14.38
N TRP A 262 -12.31 28.81 -15.32
CA TRP A 262 -12.62 29.25 -16.67
C TRP A 262 -14.10 28.97 -16.98
N GLY A 263 -14.91 30.01 -17.09
CA GLY A 263 -16.37 29.86 -17.17
C GLY A 263 -16.89 29.13 -15.93
N ASP A 264 -17.58 28.01 -16.11
CA ASP A 264 -18.11 27.19 -15.01
C ASP A 264 -17.22 26.01 -14.61
N VAL A 265 -16.05 25.88 -15.23
CA VAL A 265 -15.09 24.81 -14.97
C VAL A 265 -13.98 25.33 -14.07
N TRP A 266 -13.67 24.60 -13.01
CA TRP A 266 -12.49 24.89 -12.19
C TRP A 266 -11.43 23.85 -12.45
N SER A 267 -10.15 24.23 -12.29
CA SER A 267 -9.04 23.30 -12.46
C SER A 267 -9.19 22.06 -11.57
N SER A 268 -9.66 22.24 -10.33
CA SER A 268 -9.93 21.14 -9.38
C SER A 268 -11.00 20.14 -9.84
N ASP A 269 -11.86 20.48 -10.80
CA ASP A 269 -12.85 19.53 -11.34
C ASP A 269 -12.31 18.59 -12.38
N LEU A 270 -11.19 18.95 -13.00
CA LEU A 270 -10.71 18.26 -14.18
C LEU A 270 -10.29 16.83 -13.84
N ASP A 271 -10.69 15.92 -14.73
CA ASP A 271 -10.24 14.55 -14.73
C ASP A 271 -8.71 14.49 -14.87
N ARG A 272 -8.08 13.56 -14.15
CA ARG A 272 -6.62 13.51 -14.02
C ARG A 272 -6.06 12.11 -13.95
N ALA A 273 -4.78 12.01 -14.26
CA ALA A 273 -4.00 10.79 -14.34
C ALA A 273 -3.69 10.17 -12.96
N GLY A 274 -4.71 9.62 -12.30
CA GLY A 274 -4.59 8.82 -11.08
C GLY A 274 -4.63 9.60 -9.76
N TRP A 275 -4.97 10.89 -9.80
CA TRP A 275 -5.03 11.75 -8.62
C TRP A 275 -6.03 12.90 -8.78
N ILE A 276 -6.42 13.54 -7.68
CA ILE A 276 -7.26 14.75 -7.65
C ILE A 276 -6.64 15.76 -6.66
N PRO A 277 -6.66 17.08 -6.95
CA PRO A 277 -6.21 18.10 -6.00
C PRO A 277 -6.92 18.01 -4.66
N GLY A 278 -6.15 17.81 -3.58
CA GLY A 278 -6.68 17.68 -2.23
C GLY A 278 -7.10 16.28 -1.83
N ASP A 279 -6.68 15.26 -2.57
CA ASP A 279 -6.86 13.86 -2.22
C ASP A 279 -5.54 13.09 -2.11
N ASP A 280 -5.59 11.92 -1.49
CA ASP A 280 -4.50 10.96 -1.48
C ASP A 280 -4.54 10.02 -2.70
N VAL A 281 -3.49 9.21 -2.85
CA VAL A 281 -3.36 8.24 -3.94
C VAL A 281 -3.27 6.85 -3.34
N ASP A 282 -4.30 6.05 -3.57
CA ASP A 282 -4.35 4.65 -3.17
C ASP A 282 -3.53 3.75 -4.13
N PRO A 283 -2.93 2.66 -3.62
CA PRO A 283 -2.27 1.69 -4.47
C PRO A 283 -3.26 0.89 -5.31
N ILE A 284 -2.93 0.72 -6.59
CA ILE A 284 -3.50 -0.32 -7.43
C ILE A 284 -2.92 -1.65 -6.95
N GLN A 285 -3.77 -2.54 -6.43
CA GLN A 285 -3.39 -3.85 -5.92
C GLN A 285 -3.61 -4.94 -6.97
N ILE A 286 -2.57 -5.69 -7.29
CA ILE A 286 -2.58 -6.72 -8.34
C ILE A 286 -2.17 -8.04 -7.71
N ASP A 287 -3.04 -9.04 -7.80
CA ASP A 287 -2.71 -10.41 -7.39
C ASP A 287 -1.75 -11.03 -8.40
N VAL A 288 -0.51 -11.23 -7.94
CA VAL A 288 0.58 -11.78 -8.76
C VAL A 288 1.05 -13.14 -8.25
N THR A 289 0.25 -13.79 -7.40
CA THR A 289 0.59 -15.05 -6.72
C THR A 289 1.10 -16.12 -7.69
N GLN A 290 0.42 -16.29 -8.82
CA GLN A 290 0.78 -17.31 -9.82
C GLN A 290 2.04 -16.99 -10.64
N TYR A 291 2.53 -15.75 -10.59
CA TYR A 291 3.66 -15.30 -11.42
C TYR A 291 4.99 -15.22 -10.67
N LEU A 292 4.96 -15.22 -9.34
CA LEU A 292 6.16 -15.16 -8.51
C LEU A 292 6.37 -16.50 -7.80
N THR A 293 7.25 -17.31 -8.37
CA THR A 293 7.62 -18.61 -7.80
C THR A 293 8.60 -18.41 -6.63
N PRO A 294 8.31 -18.99 -5.45
CA PRO A 294 9.22 -18.90 -4.32
C PRO A 294 10.66 -19.36 -4.62
N GLY A 295 11.62 -18.68 -4.02
CA GLY A 295 13.04 -19.00 -4.16
C GLY A 295 13.68 -18.69 -5.53
N LYS A 296 12.91 -18.23 -6.53
CA LYS A 296 13.43 -17.86 -7.85
C LYS A 296 13.77 -16.37 -7.94
N ARG A 297 14.58 -16.04 -8.95
CA ARG A 297 14.76 -14.67 -9.43
C ARG A 297 13.60 -14.32 -10.36
N HIS A 298 13.03 -13.15 -10.16
CA HIS A 298 12.00 -12.56 -11.01
C HIS A 298 12.43 -11.18 -11.50
N THR A 299 11.89 -10.78 -12.64
CA THR A 299 12.00 -9.41 -13.17
C THR A 299 10.61 -8.84 -13.33
N VAL A 300 10.37 -7.68 -12.73
CA VAL A 300 9.15 -6.89 -12.93
C VAL A 300 9.48 -5.74 -13.85
N GLU A 301 8.78 -5.66 -14.98
CA GLU A 301 8.86 -4.57 -15.94
C GLU A 301 7.57 -3.76 -15.89
N TYR A 302 7.73 -2.44 -15.78
CA TYR A 302 6.67 -1.46 -15.83
C TYR A 302 6.77 -0.72 -17.15
N GLN A 303 5.63 -0.50 -17.81
CA GLN A 303 5.54 0.24 -19.07
C GLN A 303 4.51 1.35 -18.95
N ILE A 304 4.83 2.53 -19.48
CA ILE A 304 3.90 3.65 -19.61
C ILE A 304 3.93 4.10 -21.08
N ASP A 305 2.80 3.91 -21.76
CA ASP A 305 2.69 4.23 -23.18
C ASP A 305 2.60 5.74 -23.41
N GLY A 306 3.50 6.25 -24.25
CA GLY A 306 3.34 7.57 -24.85
C GLY A 306 3.51 8.75 -23.89
N ILE A 307 4.39 8.63 -22.89
CA ILE A 307 4.76 9.78 -22.03
C ILE A 307 5.11 10.98 -22.91
N ARG A 308 4.49 12.15 -22.67
CA ARG A 308 4.74 13.38 -23.46
C ARG A 308 6.24 13.69 -23.47
N PRO A 309 6.92 13.68 -24.63
CA PRO A 309 8.30 14.09 -24.74
C PRO A 309 8.49 15.57 -24.38
N GLY A 310 9.70 15.93 -23.95
CA GLY A 310 10.02 17.32 -23.63
C GLY A 310 10.19 18.19 -24.87
N ASP A 311 9.65 19.39 -24.80
CA ASP A 311 9.85 20.48 -25.75
C ASP A 311 10.18 21.78 -25.02
N SER A 312 10.18 22.91 -25.75
CA SER A 312 10.44 24.24 -25.17
C SER A 312 9.37 24.71 -24.18
N SER A 313 8.19 24.08 -24.18
CA SER A 313 7.06 24.44 -23.33
C SER A 313 6.99 23.58 -22.07
N GLY A 314 7.39 22.31 -22.15
CA GLY A 314 7.44 21.40 -21.00
C GLY A 314 7.52 19.94 -21.39
N TYR A 315 7.36 19.05 -20.41
CA TYR A 315 7.32 17.60 -20.58
C TYR A 315 6.26 16.96 -19.68
N GLY A 316 5.81 15.77 -20.05
CA GLY A 316 5.07 14.89 -19.15
C GLY A 316 6.02 14.04 -18.32
N TYR A 317 5.64 13.76 -17.08
CA TYR A 317 6.36 12.84 -16.22
C TYR A 317 5.41 12.09 -15.30
N TRP A 318 5.85 10.94 -14.80
CA TRP A 318 5.10 10.13 -13.85
C TRP A 318 5.85 10.01 -12.54
N ARG A 319 5.13 10.23 -11.44
CA ARG A 319 5.58 9.81 -10.12
C ARG A 319 4.98 8.44 -9.86
N ALA A 320 5.80 7.41 -9.82
CA ALA A 320 5.38 6.02 -9.74
C ALA A 320 6.26 5.25 -8.75
N SER A 321 5.61 4.63 -7.76
CA SER A 321 6.27 3.70 -6.84
C SER A 321 5.59 2.34 -6.87
N SER A 322 6.33 1.30 -6.49
CA SER A 322 5.80 -0.04 -6.34
C SER A 322 6.56 -0.84 -5.30
N TYR A 323 5.82 -1.72 -4.64
CA TYR A 323 6.34 -2.71 -3.73
C TYR A 323 5.50 -3.98 -3.83
N VAL A 324 6.12 -5.12 -3.52
CA VAL A 324 5.45 -6.41 -3.45
C VAL A 324 5.32 -6.85 -1.99
N THR A 325 4.21 -7.50 -1.67
CA THR A 325 3.90 -8.03 -0.34
C THR A 325 3.42 -9.46 -0.47
N ALA A 326 3.80 -10.30 0.49
CA ALA A 326 3.38 -11.68 0.52
C ALA A 326 2.78 -12.04 1.87
N TYR A 327 1.69 -12.77 1.81
CA TYR A 327 0.96 -13.32 2.94
C TYR A 327 1.31 -14.80 3.08
N ALA A 328 1.31 -15.28 4.32
CA ALA A 328 1.56 -16.69 4.60
C ALA A 328 0.57 -17.59 3.84
N ALA A 329 1.02 -18.76 3.45
CA ALA A 329 0.11 -19.83 3.03
C ALA A 329 -0.78 -20.16 4.23
N SER A 330 -2.09 -19.91 4.11
CA SER A 330 -3.02 -20.35 5.15
C SER A 330 -3.14 -21.85 5.02
N ALA A 331 -2.75 -22.61 6.05
CA ALA A 331 -3.10 -24.03 6.11
C ALA A 331 -4.54 -24.31 6.55
N GLY A 332 -5.43 -23.33 6.31
CA GLY A 332 -6.80 -23.32 6.80
C GLY A 332 -6.88 -22.71 8.21
N PRO A 333 -8.08 -22.71 8.79
CA PRO A 333 -8.33 -22.01 10.05
C PRO A 333 -7.75 -22.74 11.27
N ALA A 334 -7.19 -23.94 11.10
CA ALA A 334 -6.55 -24.73 12.16
C ALA A 334 -5.04 -24.45 12.34
N ASP A 335 -4.45 -23.68 11.42
CA ASP A 335 -3.05 -23.25 11.48
C ASP A 335 -2.99 -21.98 12.34
N PHE A 336 -2.67 -22.16 13.63
CA PHE A 336 -2.74 -21.15 14.68
C PHE A 336 -1.40 -20.45 14.90
N ASP A 337 -0.28 -21.05 14.51
CA ASP A 337 1.03 -20.37 14.47
C ASP A 337 1.36 -19.81 13.07
N TYR A 338 0.59 -20.25 12.05
CA TYR A 338 0.60 -19.76 10.68
C TYR A 338 1.92 -19.98 9.97
N ASN A 339 2.55 -21.10 10.31
CA ASN A 339 3.76 -21.57 9.66
C ASN A 339 3.49 -22.28 8.32
N GLY A 340 2.21 -22.45 7.94
CA GLY A 340 1.78 -23.11 6.70
C GLY A 340 1.59 -24.62 6.85
N VAL A 341 1.61 -25.12 8.09
CA VAL A 341 1.41 -26.53 8.45
C VAL A 341 0.51 -26.59 9.67
N VAL A 342 -0.45 -27.52 9.69
CA VAL A 342 -1.24 -27.82 10.89
C VAL A 342 -0.59 -28.97 11.65
N ASP A 343 0.06 -28.70 12.77
CA ASP A 343 0.79 -29.68 13.57
C ASP A 343 0.62 -29.51 15.10
N GLY A 344 1.52 -30.13 15.87
CA GLY A 344 1.49 -30.10 17.33
C GLY A 344 1.76 -28.72 17.93
N ALA A 345 2.44 -27.81 17.23
CA ALA A 345 2.65 -26.44 17.67
C ALA A 345 1.32 -25.69 17.74
N ASP A 346 0.44 -25.89 16.75
CA ASP A 346 -0.92 -25.35 16.76
C ASP A 346 -1.74 -25.92 17.93
N PHE A 347 -1.66 -27.23 18.15
CA PHE A 347 -2.35 -27.84 19.29
C PHE A 347 -1.96 -27.20 20.62
N LEU A 348 -0.67 -26.87 20.81
CA LEU A 348 -0.21 -26.20 22.02
C LEU A 348 -0.74 -24.77 22.15
N ILE A 349 -0.97 -24.07 21.04
CA ILE A 349 -1.62 -22.74 21.04
C ILE A 349 -3.08 -22.88 21.48
N TRP A 350 -3.84 -23.78 20.86
CA TRP A 350 -5.23 -24.05 21.26
C TRP A 350 -5.31 -24.48 22.73
N GLN A 351 -4.44 -25.38 23.17
CA GLN A 351 -4.45 -25.91 24.53
C GLN A 351 -4.21 -24.80 25.57
N ARG A 352 -3.27 -23.88 25.31
CA ARG A 352 -2.95 -22.76 26.21
C ARG A 352 -4.11 -21.78 26.34
N ASN A 353 -4.89 -21.63 25.28
CA ASN A 353 -5.93 -20.60 25.13
C ASN A 353 -7.35 -21.16 25.27
N SER A 354 -7.51 -22.46 25.54
CA SER A 354 -8.81 -23.10 25.72
C SER A 354 -9.64 -22.37 26.79
N GLY A 355 -10.86 -21.98 26.43
CA GLY A 355 -11.79 -21.22 27.27
C GLY A 355 -11.77 -19.71 27.03
N LEU A 356 -10.87 -19.19 26.18
CA LEU A 356 -10.95 -17.80 25.75
C LEU A 356 -12.22 -17.54 24.91
N SER A 357 -12.72 -16.31 24.99
CA SER A 357 -13.88 -15.83 24.22
C SER A 357 -13.57 -14.46 23.61
N GLY A 358 -14.40 -14.02 22.66
CA GLY A 358 -14.20 -12.75 21.95
C GLY A 358 -13.04 -12.76 20.97
N GLN A 359 -12.63 -13.94 20.50
CA GLN A 359 -11.58 -14.05 19.48
C GLN A 359 -12.10 -13.51 18.14
N VAL A 360 -11.21 -12.85 17.40
CA VAL A 360 -11.52 -12.22 16.10
C VAL A 360 -10.77 -12.88 14.94
N ASN A 361 -9.89 -13.83 15.26
CA ASN A 361 -9.12 -14.64 14.33
C ASN A 361 -8.72 -15.97 15.00
N ASN A 362 -8.15 -16.88 14.23
CA ASN A 362 -7.79 -18.21 14.72
C ASN A 362 -6.48 -18.25 15.53
N GLY A 363 -5.82 -17.11 15.80
CA GLY A 363 -4.46 -17.09 16.37
C GLY A 363 -4.39 -17.52 17.83
N ALA A 364 -5.53 -17.50 18.52
CA ALA A 364 -5.68 -18.08 19.84
C ALA A 364 -6.20 -19.52 19.82
N GLY A 365 -6.45 -20.10 18.64
CA GLY A 365 -7.03 -21.44 18.52
C GLY A 365 -8.52 -21.47 18.16
N ASP A 366 -9.12 -20.37 17.68
CA ASP A 366 -10.51 -20.32 17.21
C ASP A 366 -10.59 -20.75 15.73
N ALA A 367 -10.55 -22.06 15.48
CA ALA A 367 -10.55 -22.62 14.14
C ALA A 367 -11.90 -22.58 13.43
N ASN A 368 -13.01 -22.43 14.15
CA ASN A 368 -14.32 -22.31 13.52
C ASN A 368 -14.79 -20.85 13.35
N GLY A 369 -14.07 -19.89 13.94
CA GLY A 369 -14.34 -18.46 13.86
C GLY A 369 -15.59 -18.05 14.63
N ASP A 370 -16.02 -18.83 15.63
CA ASP A 370 -17.20 -18.53 16.44
C ASP A 370 -16.92 -17.60 17.64
N GLY A 371 -15.65 -17.19 17.78
CA GLY A 371 -15.16 -16.30 18.82
C GLY A 371 -14.82 -17.01 20.13
N PHE A 372 -14.95 -18.34 20.23
CA PHE A 372 -14.67 -19.11 21.44
C PHE A 372 -13.65 -20.21 21.18
N VAL A 373 -12.52 -20.21 21.91
CA VAL A 373 -11.54 -21.30 21.82
C VAL A 373 -12.02 -22.49 22.65
N ASN A 374 -12.58 -23.52 22.00
CA ASN A 374 -13.22 -24.64 22.66
C ASN A 374 -13.05 -25.97 21.93
N GLY A 375 -13.82 -26.99 22.34
CA GLY A 375 -13.74 -28.34 21.77
C GLY A 375 -14.11 -28.43 20.28
N ARG A 376 -14.88 -27.48 19.74
CA ARG A 376 -15.20 -27.41 18.30
C ARG A 376 -13.96 -27.09 17.48
N ASP A 377 -13.10 -26.21 17.97
CA ASP A 377 -11.85 -25.87 17.29
C ASP A 377 -10.87 -27.03 17.31
N LEU A 378 -10.83 -27.78 18.40
CA LEU A 378 -10.03 -29.00 18.48
C LEU A 378 -10.46 -30.02 17.42
N VAL A 379 -11.76 -30.13 17.12
CA VAL A 379 -12.26 -31.00 16.04
C VAL A 379 -11.77 -30.49 14.68
N SER A 380 -11.83 -29.18 14.44
CA SER A 380 -11.29 -28.56 13.22
C SER A 380 -9.79 -28.81 13.08
N TRP A 381 -9.01 -28.62 14.16
CA TRP A 381 -7.57 -28.91 14.17
C TRP A 381 -7.27 -30.39 13.89
N ARG A 382 -7.97 -31.32 14.54
CA ARG A 382 -7.79 -32.76 14.29
C ARG A 382 -8.09 -33.14 12.84
N THR A 383 -9.07 -32.49 12.23
CA THR A 383 -9.45 -32.72 10.83
C THR A 383 -8.38 -32.23 9.87
N ALA A 384 -7.69 -31.15 10.22
CA ALA A 384 -6.64 -30.55 9.41
C ALA A 384 -5.21 -31.04 9.75
N LEU A 385 -5.02 -31.83 10.81
CA LEU A 385 -3.70 -32.29 11.24
C LEU A 385 -2.91 -32.95 10.09
N GLY A 386 -1.72 -32.43 9.82
CA GLY A 386 -0.83 -32.89 8.75
C GLY A 386 -1.08 -32.23 7.40
N THR A 387 -2.05 -31.32 7.26
CA THR A 387 -2.17 -30.51 6.05
C THR A 387 -0.98 -29.56 5.93
N GLN A 388 -0.36 -29.53 4.76
CA GLN A 388 0.71 -28.60 4.40
C GLN A 388 0.30 -27.85 3.13
N PHE A 389 0.53 -26.54 3.12
CA PHE A 389 0.24 -25.70 1.96
C PHE A 389 1.53 -25.01 1.52
N GLY A 390 1.86 -25.09 0.22
CA GLY A 390 3.07 -24.47 -0.34
C GLY A 390 4.13 -25.42 -0.92
N SER A 391 3.89 -26.73 -1.00
CA SER A 391 4.71 -27.58 -1.88
C SER A 391 4.28 -27.36 -3.34
N ALA A 392 5.08 -26.60 -4.09
CA ALA A 392 4.93 -26.53 -5.54
C ALA A 392 5.03 -27.96 -6.10
N ILE A 393 3.97 -28.45 -6.73
CA ILE A 393 4.08 -29.58 -7.67
C ILE A 393 5.03 -29.06 -8.76
N PRO A 394 6.16 -29.74 -9.06
CA PRO A 394 6.98 -29.33 -10.19
C PRO A 394 6.09 -29.40 -11.43
N ALA A 395 5.79 -28.24 -12.03
CA ALA A 395 5.27 -28.20 -13.37
C ALA A 395 6.28 -28.97 -14.23
N SER A 396 5.84 -30.08 -14.84
CA SER A 396 6.63 -30.80 -15.82
C SER A 396 6.97 -29.83 -16.94
N VAL A 397 8.20 -29.31 -16.93
CA VAL A 397 8.74 -28.54 -18.04
C VAL A 397 8.74 -29.51 -19.22
N PRO A 398 7.99 -29.28 -20.30
CA PRO A 398 8.13 -30.09 -21.50
C PRO A 398 9.56 -29.88 -21.98
N GLU A 399 10.36 -30.95 -21.98
CA GLU A 399 11.70 -30.88 -22.56
C GLU A 399 11.55 -30.40 -24.01
N PRO A 400 12.26 -29.35 -24.44
CA PRO A 400 12.31 -29.03 -25.86
C PRO A 400 12.89 -30.26 -26.56
N ALA A 401 12.22 -30.73 -27.62
CA ALA A 401 12.70 -31.80 -28.48
C ALA A 401 14.05 -31.41 -29.11
N GLY A 402 15.13 -31.60 -28.35
CA GLY A 402 16.44 -31.00 -28.57
C GLY A 402 17.42 -31.85 -29.35
N TRP A 403 16.95 -32.89 -30.06
CA TRP A 403 17.80 -33.64 -31.00
C TRP A 403 18.25 -32.81 -32.21
N GLY A 404 17.66 -31.62 -32.43
CA GLY A 404 18.01 -30.72 -33.54
C GLY A 404 19.27 -29.87 -33.36
N ALA A 405 19.76 -29.67 -32.12
CA ALA A 405 20.87 -28.74 -31.86
C ALA A 405 22.27 -29.37 -32.04
N MET A 406 22.37 -30.69 -32.15
CA MET A 406 23.65 -31.39 -32.26
C MET A 406 24.18 -31.52 -33.70
N LEU A 407 23.39 -31.17 -34.71
CA LEU A 407 23.79 -31.25 -36.14
C LEU A 407 24.35 -29.94 -36.73
N PHE A 408 24.18 -28.80 -36.07
CA PHE A 408 24.76 -27.53 -36.56
C PHE A 408 26.16 -27.21 -36.03
N ALA A 409 26.61 -27.89 -34.97
CA ALA A 409 27.96 -27.70 -34.41
C ALA A 409 29.06 -28.47 -35.16
N LEU A 410 28.71 -29.40 -36.06
CA LEU A 410 29.68 -30.16 -36.86
C LEU A 410 29.89 -29.60 -38.29
N ALA A 411 29.07 -28.64 -38.74
CA ALA A 411 29.19 -28.05 -40.08
C ALA A 411 30.13 -26.82 -40.16
N THR A 412 30.46 -26.19 -39.04
CA THR A 412 31.32 -24.97 -39.02
C THR A 412 32.80 -25.25 -38.80
N LEU A 413 33.20 -26.48 -38.46
CA LEU A 413 34.61 -26.89 -38.32
C LEU A 413 35.24 -27.43 -39.61
N ALA A 414 34.47 -27.61 -40.69
CA ALA A 414 34.98 -28.06 -42.00
C ALA A 414 35.25 -26.91 -43.01
N GLY A 415 34.87 -25.66 -42.69
CA GLY A 415 34.91 -24.54 -43.63
C GLY A 415 36.13 -23.61 -43.57
N SER A 416 37.01 -23.72 -42.57
CA SER A 416 38.10 -22.75 -42.36
C SER A 416 39.48 -23.18 -42.88
N ARG A 417 39.56 -24.28 -43.65
CA ARG A 417 40.79 -24.73 -44.33
C ARG A 417 40.67 -24.63 -45.85
N ARG A 418 40.70 -23.40 -46.37
CA ARG A 418 41.24 -23.06 -47.70
C ARG A 418 41.04 -21.55 -47.88
N TRP A 419 42.13 -20.80 -47.83
CA TRP A 419 42.45 -19.62 -48.67
C TRP A 419 43.70 -18.93 -48.10
N ARG A 420 44.85 -19.53 -48.42
CA ARG A 420 46.15 -18.85 -48.52
C ARG A 420 46.90 -19.51 -49.68
N ALA A 421 46.79 -18.91 -50.87
CA ALA A 421 47.79 -18.90 -51.94
C ALA A 421 47.14 -18.33 -53.21
N LEU A 422 47.50 -17.09 -53.58
CA LEU A 422 48.21 -16.75 -54.82
C LEU A 422 48.16 -15.23 -55.04
N GLN A 423 49.34 -14.63 -54.96
CA GLN A 423 49.65 -13.32 -55.54
C GLN A 423 49.88 -13.51 -57.04
N THR A 424 49.31 -12.60 -57.83
CA THR A 424 49.99 -11.90 -58.93
C THR A 424 49.48 -10.48 -58.94
#